data_AF-A0A951YCG7-F1
#
_entry.id   AF-A0A951YCG7-F1
#
_cell.length_a   1.000
_cell.length_b   1.000
_cell.length_c   1.000
_cell.angle_alpha   90.00
_cell.angle_beta   90.00
_cell.angle_gamma   90.00
#
_symmetry.space_group_name_H-M   'P 1'
#
loop_
_entity.id
_entity.type
_entity.pdbx_description
1 polymer ?
#
loop_
_entity_poly.entity_id
_entity_poly.type
_entity_poly.pdbx_seq_one_letter_code
_entity_poly.pdbx_strand_id
1 'polypeptide(L)' 'MNAFEIRGGKSLKGEITAQGAKNEALQVLCAALLTDEPVTFSNVPDILDVNTLIEVLGDMGVTVTRNSAHRVTLQA' A
#
# COMPACT_ATOMS: atom_id res chain seq x y z
N MET A 1 8.56 -0.71 21.22
CA MET A 1 9.09 -1.91 20.54
C MET A 1 8.04 -3.00 20.65
N ASN A 2 7.58 -3.51 19.51
CA ASN A 2 6.67 -4.65 19.48
C ASN A 2 7.49 -5.90 19.13
N ALA A 3 7.16 -7.03 19.74
CA ALA A 3 7.82 -8.30 19.48
C ALA A 3 6.76 -9.40 19.32
N PHE A 4 7.04 -10.37 18.45
CA PHE A 4 6.26 -11.58 18.32
C PHE A 4 7.03 -12.76 18.92
N GLU A 5 6.39 -13.53 19.81
CA GLU A 5 6.92 -14.82 20.26
C GLU A 5 6.33 -15.93 19.38
N ILE A 6 7.19 -16.72 18.72
CA ILE A 6 6.77 -17.83 17.87
C ILE A 6 7.08 -19.15 18.58
N ARG A 7 6.04 -19.97 18.79
CA ARG A 7 6.17 -21.33 19.34
C ARG A 7 6.08 -22.33 18.19
N GLY A 8 7.21 -22.97 17.87
CA GLY A 8 7.32 -23.96 16.80
C GLY A 8 6.61 -25.29 17.08
N GLY A 9 6.80 -26.27 16.20
CA GLY A 9 6.28 -27.64 16.36
C GLY A 9 4.92 -27.91 15.70
N LYS A 10 4.38 -26.96 14.94
CA LYS A 10 3.13 -27.12 14.19
C LYS A 10 3.37 -26.92 12.69
N SER A 11 3.06 -27.92 11.87
CA SER A 11 3.04 -27.77 10.41
C SER A 11 1.90 -26.84 10.00
N LEU A 12 2.19 -25.89 9.11
CA LEU A 12 1.17 -25.00 8.55
C LEU A 12 0.28 -25.78 7.56
N LYS A 13 -1.02 -25.50 7.58
CA LYS A 13 -2.01 -26.03 6.62
C LYS A 13 -3.08 -24.96 6.38
N GLY A 14 -3.37 -24.68 5.12
CA GLY A 14 -4.37 -23.71 4.71
C GLY A 14 -3.93 -22.94 3.47
N GLU A 15 -4.66 -21.89 3.16
CA GLU A 15 -4.39 -21.00 2.04
C GLU A 15 -4.34 -19.56 2.55
N ILE A 16 -3.56 -18.71 1.89
CA ILE A 16 -3.52 -17.27 2.11
C ILE A 16 -3.58 -16.57 0.76
N THR A 17 -4.25 -15.42 0.72
CA THR A 17 -4.20 -14.55 -0.45
C THR A 17 -3.00 -13.63 -0.32
N ALA A 18 -2.08 -13.69 -1.28
CA ALA A 18 -0.97 -12.75 -1.33
C ALA A 18 -1.50 -11.33 -1.60
N GLN A 19 -0.94 -10.34 -0.90
CA GLN A 19 -1.22 -8.94 -1.17
C GLN A 19 -0.48 -8.47 -2.42
N GLY A 20 -0.80 -7.26 -2.90
CA GLY A 20 -0.09 -6.62 -4.00
C GLY A 20 1.41 -6.51 -3.80
N ALA A 21 2.15 -6.44 -4.91
CA ALA A 21 3.60 -6.35 -4.89
C ALA A 21 4.07 -4.99 -4.35
N LYS A 22 4.79 -4.98 -3.23
CA LYS A 22 5.36 -3.78 -2.62
C LYS A 22 6.11 -2.90 -3.63
N ASN A 23 7.06 -3.49 -4.34
CA ASN A 23 7.96 -2.72 -5.21
C ASN A 23 7.21 -2.11 -6.40
N GLU A 24 6.19 -2.81 -6.90
CA GLU A 24 5.32 -2.29 -7.96
C GLU A 24 4.48 -1.13 -7.43
N ALA A 25 3.86 -1.28 -6.25
CA ALA A 25 3.09 -0.22 -5.61
C ALA A 25 3.91 1.06 -5.43
N LEU A 26 5.15 0.95 -4.94
CA LEU A 26 6.03 2.11 -4.75
C LEU A 26 6.32 2.84 -6.08
N GLN A 27 6.45 2.11 -7.19
CA GLN A 27 6.73 2.71 -8.50
C GLN A 27 5.47 3.35 -9.11
N VAL A 28 4.35 2.62 -9.12
CA VAL A 28 3.14 3.07 -9.83
C VAL A 28 2.40 4.18 -9.08
N LEU A 29 2.48 4.25 -7.75
CA LEU A 29 1.85 5.35 -7.00
C LEU A 29 2.42 6.72 -7.39
N CYS A 30 3.72 6.79 -7.69
CA CYS A 30 4.36 8.01 -8.19
C CYS A 30 3.87 8.41 -9.60
N ALA A 31 3.35 7.46 -10.40
CA ALA A 31 2.81 7.77 -11.72
C ALA A 31 1.55 8.65 -11.64
N ALA A 32 0.88 8.72 -10.49
CA ALA A 32 -0.23 9.66 -10.26
C ALA A 32 0.19 11.13 -10.40
N LEU A 33 1.49 11.43 -10.25
CA LEU A 33 2.02 12.79 -10.43
C LEU A 33 2.15 13.21 -11.89
N LEU A 34 1.94 12.29 -12.84
CA LEU A 34 2.10 12.55 -14.28
C LEU A 34 0.82 13.07 -14.94
N THR A 35 -0.28 13.22 -14.20
CA THR A 35 -1.57 13.73 -14.68
C THR A 35 -2.29 14.52 -13.58
N ASP A 36 -3.12 15.46 -13.99
CA ASP A 36 -4.06 16.23 -13.18
C ASP A 36 -5.40 15.50 -12.94
N GLU A 37 -5.64 14.39 -13.65
CA GLU A 37 -6.80 13.54 -13.43
C GLU A 37 -6.61 12.62 -12.20
N PRO A 38 -7.69 12.29 -11.46
CA PRO A 38 -7.60 11.37 -10.34
C PRO A 38 -7.25 9.94 -10.79
N VAL A 39 -6.17 9.38 -10.25
CA VAL A 39 -5.71 8.00 -10.54
C VAL A 39 -6.07 7.08 -9.39
N THR A 40 -6.79 5.99 -9.69
CA THR A 40 -7.21 5.01 -8.68
C THR A 40 -6.41 3.72 -8.80
N PHE A 41 -5.73 3.34 -7.71
CA PHE A 41 -4.96 2.13 -7.60
C PHE A 41 -5.75 1.09 -6.79
N SER A 42 -5.80 -0.13 -7.30
CA SER A 42 -6.35 -1.30 -6.61
C SER A 42 -5.23 -2.30 -6.29
N ASN A 43 -5.51 -3.24 -5.39
CA ASN A 43 -4.53 -4.23 -4.96
C ASN A 43 -3.25 -3.60 -4.37
N VAL A 44 -3.40 -2.46 -3.68
CA VAL A 44 -2.29 -1.80 -2.98
C VAL A 44 -2.02 -2.56 -1.68
N PRO A 45 -0.80 -3.03 -1.39
CA PRO A 45 -0.52 -3.72 -0.14
C PRO A 45 -0.58 -2.76 1.04
N ASP A 46 -1.22 -3.19 2.13
CA ASP A 46 -1.36 -2.39 3.35
C ASP A 46 -0.16 -2.64 4.28
N ILE A 47 0.96 -2.02 3.93
CA ILE A 47 2.23 -2.16 4.62
C ILE A 47 2.90 -0.81 4.81
N LEU A 48 3.75 -0.72 5.83
CA LEU A 48 4.35 0.54 6.28
C LEU A 48 5.02 1.32 5.15
N ASP A 49 5.93 0.70 4.38
CA ASP A 49 6.64 1.36 3.26
C ASP A 49 5.69 2.08 2.29
N VAL A 50 4.57 1.44 1.93
CA VAL A 50 3.59 1.98 0.97
C VAL A 50 2.73 3.06 1.60
N ASN A 51 2.33 2.88 2.86
CA ASN A 51 1.56 3.88 3.59
C ASN A 51 2.39 5.16 3.81
N THR A 52 3.68 5.02 4.14
CA THR A 52 4.60 6.16 4.26
C THR A 52 4.79 6.89 2.93
N LEU A 53 4.88 6.18 1.79
CA LEU A 53 4.92 6.85 0.49
C LEU A 53 3.64 7.66 0.23
N ILE A 54 2.46 7.10 0.51
CA ILE A 54 1.18 7.81 0.35
C ILE A 54 1.14 9.07 1.24
N GLU A 55 1.64 8.99 2.47
CA GLU A 55 1.75 10.14 3.39
C GLU A 55 2.67 11.21 2.82
N VAL A 56 3.87 10.83 2.33
CA VAL A 56 4.81 11.77 1.70
C VAL A 56 4.20 12.46 0.48
N LEU A 57 3.46 11.72 -0.36
CA LEU A 57 2.75 12.32 -1.49
C LEU A 57 1.69 13.33 -1.02
N GLY A 58 0.96 13.02 0.05
CA GLY A 58 0.03 13.95 0.69
C GLY A 58 0.69 15.23 1.19
N ASP A 59 1.86 15.11 1.83
CA ASP A 59 2.66 16.24 2.30
C ASP A 59 3.18 17.12 1.14
N MET A 60 3.32 16.54 -0.06
CA MET A 60 3.69 17.24 -1.29
C MET A 60 2.49 17.95 -1.97
N GLY A 61 1.28 17.83 -1.43
CA GLY A 61 0.07 18.48 -1.95
C GLY A 61 -0.86 17.56 -2.74
N VAL A 62 -0.51 16.27 -2.91
CA VAL A 62 -1.38 15.30 -3.57
C VAL A 62 -2.62 15.05 -2.70
N THR A 63 -3.81 15.19 -3.28
CA THR A 63 -5.05 14.81 -2.62
C THR A 63 -5.14 13.28 -2.53
N VAL A 64 -5.13 12.75 -1.30
CA VAL A 64 -5.21 11.31 -1.03
C VAL A 64 -6.62 10.94 -0.57
N THR A 65 -7.29 10.06 -1.30
CA THR A 65 -8.56 9.43 -0.88
C THR A 65 -8.37 7.94 -0.66
N ARG A 66 -8.39 7.47 0.58
CA ARG A 66 -8.40 6.04 0.89
C ARG A 66 -9.81 5.47 0.78
N ASN A 67 -10.08 4.69 -0.28
CA ASN A 67 -11.39 4.05 -0.48
C ASN A 67 -11.52 2.75 0.32
N SER A 68 -10.40 2.03 0.52
CA SER A 68 -10.30 0.85 1.39
C SER A 68 -8.84 0.55 1.73
N ALA A 69 -8.56 -0.49 2.54
CA ALA A 69 -7.19 -0.89 2.90
C ALA A 69 -6.30 -1.17 1.67
N HIS A 70 -6.90 -1.65 0.56
CA HIS A 70 -6.17 -2.02 -0.66
C HIS A 70 -6.55 -1.18 -1.88
N ARG A 71 -7.20 -0.02 -1.68
CA ARG A 71 -7.61 0.87 -2.76
C ARG A 71 -7.47 2.33 -2.37
N VAL A 72 -6.73 3.09 -3.17
CA VAL A 72 -6.46 4.52 -2.96
C VAL A 72 -6.61 5.28 -4.28
N THR A 73 -7.19 6.47 -4.20
CA THR A 73 -7.20 7.44 -5.29
C THR A 73 -6.26 8.59 -4.94
N LEU A 74 -5.38 8.94 -5.88
CA LEU A 74 -4.42 10.04 -5.78
C LEU A 74 -4.70 11.06 -6.87
N GLN A 75 -4.62 12.34 -6.54
CA GLN A 75 -4.74 13.45 -7.49
C GLN A 75 -3.71 14.53 -7.16
N ALA A 76 -2.84 14.85 -8.12
CA ALA A 76 -1.76 15.82 -7.94
C ALA A 76 -2.26 17.27 -7.86
#